data_AF-A0A212KPU7-F1
#
_entry.id   AF-A0A212KPU7-F1
#
_cell.length_a   1.000
_cell.length_b   1.000
_cell.length_c   1.000
_cell.angle_alpha   90.00
_cell.angle_beta   90.00
_cell.angle_gamma   90.00
#
_symmetry.space_group_name_H-M   'P 1'
#
loop_
_entity.id
_entity.type
_entity.pdbx_description
1 polymer ?
#
loop_
_entity_poly.entity_id
_entity_poly.type
_entity_poly.pdbx_seq_one_letter_code
_entity_poly.pdbx_strand_id
1 'polypeptide(L)'
;MGPGNPDLSSFQQLGLSSMAIFWVIVLGISALIFLFSLTGWWIFNGRIGKSPYLGGILLNGYEISFPAIEKMHQFFLKYHNADNPIFDLNKATVCKTTGRIFPDTLGFSGAKTTAWSFINKAHSGNYVSWGSLTNTEKNKFLNLLPDSIKDFQIEQSSEESNPEKASEFHQALKPGPLYVDLEQGVLVGWKCVPETVLEVLIVQQTKNLKVNK
;
A
#
# COMPACT_ATOMS: atom_id res chain seq x y z
N MET A 1 -72.19 41.22 29.06
CA MET A 1 -71.05 40.30 28.86
C MET A 1 -70.07 41.00 27.94
N GLY A 2 -69.03 41.63 28.50
CA GLY A 2 -67.99 42.28 27.70
C GLY A 2 -67.07 41.23 27.10
N PRO A 3 -66.61 41.36 25.84
CA PRO A 3 -65.68 40.42 25.24
C PRO A 3 -64.37 40.43 26.05
N GLY A 4 -63.95 39.26 26.54
CA GLY A 4 -62.70 39.11 27.26
C GLY A 4 -61.53 39.50 26.36
N ASN A 5 -60.68 40.43 26.83
CA ASN A 5 -59.47 40.80 26.11
C ASN A 5 -58.58 39.55 25.96
N PRO A 6 -58.14 39.21 24.74
CA PRO A 6 -57.27 38.06 24.53
C PRO A 6 -55.97 38.23 25.32
N ASP A 7 -55.58 37.18 26.04
CA ASP A 7 -54.43 37.19 26.94
C ASP A 7 -53.12 37.25 26.12
N LEU A 8 -52.56 38.46 26.02
CA LEU A 8 -51.36 38.79 25.24
C LEU A 8 -50.14 37.91 25.59
N SER A 9 -50.10 37.40 26.83
CA SER A 9 -49.01 36.55 27.33
C SER A 9 -48.98 35.19 26.64
N SER A 10 -50.16 34.62 26.36
CA SER A 10 -50.31 33.33 25.70
C SER A 10 -49.80 33.38 24.24
N PHE A 11 -50.07 34.46 23.51
CA PHE A 11 -49.56 34.71 22.17
C PHE A 11 -48.04 34.91 22.12
N GLN A 12 -47.46 35.62 23.10
CA GLN A 12 -46.01 35.77 23.20
C GLN A 12 -45.32 34.43 23.49
N GLN A 13 -45.90 33.58 24.34
CA GLN A 13 -45.35 32.27 24.67
C GLN A 13 -45.43 31.27 23.49
N LEU A 14 -46.51 31.32 22.70
CA LEU A 14 -46.64 30.61 21.42
C LEU A 14 -45.62 31.09 20.38
N GLY A 15 -45.37 32.40 20.31
CA GLY A 15 -44.34 32.98 19.43
C GLY A 15 -42.91 32.57 19.82
N LEU A 16 -42.58 32.57 21.11
CA LEU A 16 -41.26 32.18 21.59
C LEU A 16 -40.99 30.67 21.41
N SER A 17 -42.00 29.83 21.68
CA SER A 17 -41.88 28.37 21.50
C SER A 17 -41.73 27.97 20.03
N SER A 18 -42.47 28.61 19.12
CA SER A 18 -42.33 28.36 17.67
C SER A 18 -40.96 28.81 17.12
N MET A 19 -40.44 29.95 17.59
CA MET A 19 -39.08 30.40 17.24
C MET A 19 -38.00 29.46 17.79
N ALA A 20 -38.14 28.97 19.02
CA ALA A 20 -37.20 28.02 19.61
C ALA A 20 -37.16 26.71 18.81
N ILE A 21 -38.31 26.15 18.45
CA ILE A 21 -38.41 24.92 17.64
C ILE A 21 -37.76 25.13 16.26
N PHE A 22 -38.02 26.27 15.61
CA PHE A 22 -37.40 26.61 14.32
C PHE A 22 -35.87 26.60 14.40
N TRP A 23 -35.28 27.26 15.40
CA TRP A 23 -33.82 27.30 15.56
C TRP A 23 -33.23 25.94 15.90
N VAL A 24 -33.90 25.12 16.71
CA VAL A 24 -33.46 23.74 16.99
C VAL A 24 -33.41 22.91 15.71
N ILE A 25 -34.42 23.03 14.83
CA ILE A 25 -34.45 22.33 13.54
C ILE A 25 -33.31 22.83 12.63
N VAL A 26 -33.13 24.16 12.51
CA VAL A 26 -32.07 24.75 11.68
C VAL A 26 -30.68 24.33 12.16
N LEU A 27 -30.43 24.39 13.47
CA LEU A 27 -29.15 23.95 14.05
C LEU A 27 -28.95 22.44 13.87
N GLY A 28 -30.00 21.62 14.03
CA GLY A 28 -29.95 20.19 13.81
C GLY A 28 -29.57 19.83 12.35
N ILE A 29 -30.21 20.48 11.38
CA ILE A 29 -29.88 20.30 9.96
C ILE A 29 -28.47 20.78 9.66
N SER A 30 -28.07 21.95 10.18
CA SER A 30 -26.72 22.49 9.99
C SER A 30 -25.64 21.56 10.56
N ALA A 31 -25.86 21.00 11.75
CA ALA A 31 -24.97 20.02 12.35
C ALA A 31 -24.87 18.73 11.52
N LEU A 32 -25.99 18.23 10.99
CA LEU A 32 -26.00 17.07 10.10
C LEU A 32 -25.21 17.31 8.81
N ILE A 33 -25.40 18.46 8.17
CA ILE A 33 -24.64 18.84 6.97
C ILE A 33 -23.15 18.92 7.30
N PHE A 34 -22.79 19.55 8.42
CA PHE A 34 -21.39 19.68 8.85
C PHE A 34 -20.74 18.31 9.09
N LEU A 35 -21.42 17.41 9.80
CA LEU A 35 -20.93 16.04 10.02
C LEU A 35 -20.77 15.28 8.71
N PHE A 36 -21.74 15.36 7.80
CA PHE A 36 -21.67 14.71 6.50
C PHE A 36 -20.50 15.26 5.67
N SER A 37 -20.31 16.59 5.62
CA SER A 37 -19.18 17.21 4.94
C SER A 37 -17.83 16.80 5.53
N LEU A 38 -17.72 16.70 6.86
CA LEU A 38 -16.49 16.28 7.54
C LEU A 38 -16.14 14.81 7.21
N THR A 39 -17.14 13.93 7.23
CA THR A 39 -16.94 12.52 6.85
C THR A 39 -16.60 12.38 5.37
N GLY A 40 -17.27 13.11 4.48
CA GLY A 40 -16.96 13.16 3.05
C GLY A 40 -15.53 13.62 2.80
N TRP A 41 -15.12 14.73 3.41
CA TRP A 41 -13.74 15.23 3.33
C TRP A 41 -12.71 14.18 3.74
N TRP A 42 -12.95 13.47 4.85
CA TRP A 42 -12.05 12.43 5.33
C TRP A 42 -11.97 11.23 4.36
N ILE A 43 -13.10 10.82 3.79
CA ILE A 43 -13.19 9.72 2.82
C ILE A 43 -12.53 10.08 1.48
N PHE A 44 -12.65 11.33 1.01
CA PHE A 44 -12.09 11.75 -0.28
C PHE A 44 -10.59 12.02 -0.21
N ASN A 45 -10.09 12.66 0.85
CA ASN A 45 -8.67 12.97 0.97
C ASN A 45 -7.80 11.76 1.29
N GLY A 46 -8.36 10.68 1.84
CA GLY A 46 -7.62 9.44 2.11
C GLY A 46 -7.27 8.60 0.88
N ARG A 47 -7.74 8.96 -0.33
CA ARG A 47 -7.70 8.08 -1.52
C ARG A 47 -6.39 8.12 -2.30
N ILE A 48 -5.58 9.18 -2.14
CA ILE A 48 -4.31 9.32 -2.89
C ILE A 48 -3.19 8.71 -2.06
N GLY A 49 -2.87 7.45 -2.32
CA GLY A 49 -1.69 6.79 -1.77
C GLY A 49 -0.42 7.14 -2.54
N LYS A 50 0.70 7.18 -1.81
CA LYS A 50 2.04 7.37 -2.36
C LYS A 50 2.87 6.12 -2.15
N SER A 51 3.57 5.69 -3.21
CA SER A 51 4.52 4.60 -3.16
C SER A 51 5.63 4.87 -2.12
N PRO A 52 6.10 3.85 -1.38
CA PRO A 52 7.17 4.01 -0.39
C PRO A 52 8.53 4.36 -1.01
N TYR A 53 8.66 4.18 -2.32
CA TYR A 53 9.83 4.60 -3.09
C TYR A 53 9.78 6.11 -3.37
N LEU A 54 9.80 6.51 -4.65
CA LEU A 54 9.80 7.90 -5.13
C LEU A 54 8.51 8.70 -4.83
N GLY A 55 7.65 8.25 -3.92
CA GLY A 55 6.38 8.91 -3.59
C GLY A 55 5.36 8.92 -4.73
N GLY A 56 5.57 8.10 -5.78
CA GLY A 56 4.70 8.05 -6.96
C GLY A 56 3.26 7.65 -6.65
N ILE A 57 2.32 8.08 -7.51
CA ILE A 57 0.88 7.86 -7.31
C ILE A 57 0.57 6.35 -7.37
N LEU A 58 -0.22 5.89 -6.39
CA LEU A 58 -0.76 4.54 -6.37
C LEU A 58 -2.13 4.47 -7.06
N LEU A 59 -2.21 3.63 -8.07
CA LEU A 59 -3.42 3.21 -8.76
C LEU A 59 -4.01 1.97 -8.08
N ASN A 60 -5.29 1.69 -8.33
CA ASN A 60 -5.90 0.46 -7.83
C ASN A 60 -5.47 -0.73 -8.70
N GLY A 61 -5.31 -1.92 -8.11
CA GLY A 61 -4.91 -3.12 -8.86
C GLY A 61 -5.91 -3.52 -9.95
N TYR A 62 -7.20 -3.27 -9.74
CA TYR A 62 -8.24 -3.54 -10.74
C TYR A 62 -8.21 -2.58 -11.95
N GLU A 63 -7.40 -1.52 -11.92
CA GLU A 63 -7.23 -0.58 -13.05
C GLU A 63 -6.20 -1.11 -14.08
N ILE A 64 -5.55 -2.25 -13.80
CA ILE A 64 -4.64 -2.92 -14.73
C ILE A 64 -5.43 -3.52 -15.90
N SER A 65 -4.85 -3.47 -17.11
CA SER A 65 -5.46 -4.08 -18.30
C SER A 65 -5.57 -5.61 -18.17
N PHE A 66 -6.66 -6.18 -18.66
CA PHE A 66 -6.91 -7.63 -18.63
C PHE A 66 -5.74 -8.48 -19.18
N PRO A 67 -5.11 -8.13 -20.32
CA PRO A 67 -3.96 -8.89 -20.82
C PRO A 67 -2.77 -8.91 -19.85
N ALA A 68 -2.52 -7.79 -19.15
CA ALA A 68 -1.44 -7.72 -18.18
C ALA A 68 -1.75 -8.54 -16.92
N ILE A 69 -3.03 -8.60 -16.51
CA ILE A 69 -3.49 -9.48 -15.42
C ILE A 69 -3.26 -10.95 -15.77
N GLU A 70 -3.58 -11.37 -16.99
CA GLU A 70 -3.37 -12.76 -17.44
C GLU A 70 -1.88 -13.12 -17.42
N LYS A 71 -1.01 -12.26 -17.96
CA LYS A 71 0.45 -12.45 -17.95
C LYS A 71 1.01 -12.50 -16.52
N MET A 72 0.51 -11.64 -15.63
CA MET A 72 0.87 -11.64 -14.22
C MET A 72 0.42 -12.95 -13.53
N HIS A 73 -0.79 -13.44 -13.83
CA HIS A 73 -1.28 -14.70 -13.27
C HIS A 73 -0.43 -15.89 -13.73
N GLN A 74 -0.12 -15.97 -15.03
CA GLN A 74 0.80 -16.98 -15.58
C GLN A 74 2.19 -16.91 -14.92
N PHE A 75 2.69 -15.69 -14.68
CA PHE A 75 3.95 -15.48 -13.99
C PHE A 75 3.88 -15.97 -12.54
N PHE A 76 2.82 -15.67 -11.80
CA PHE A 76 2.66 -16.17 -10.43
C PHE A 76 2.55 -17.69 -10.36
N LEU A 77 1.86 -18.34 -11.30
CA LEU A 77 1.77 -19.80 -11.33
C LEU A 77 3.16 -20.47 -11.43
N LYS A 78 4.12 -19.83 -12.11
CA LYS A 78 5.51 -20.30 -12.18
C LYS A 78 6.25 -20.19 -10.84
N TYR A 79 5.95 -19.16 -10.05
CA TYR A 79 6.62 -18.87 -8.78
C TYR A 79 5.78 -19.27 -7.56
N HIS A 80 4.61 -19.88 -7.76
CA HIS A 80 3.64 -20.13 -6.70
C HIS A 80 4.20 -21.08 -5.65
N ASN A 81 4.26 -20.61 -4.42
CA ASN A 81 4.61 -21.39 -3.24
C ASN A 81 3.98 -20.73 -2.00
N ALA A 82 4.25 -21.28 -0.81
CA ALA A 82 3.72 -20.73 0.44
C ALA A 82 4.11 -19.27 0.70
N ASP A 83 5.30 -18.85 0.23
CA ASP A 83 5.82 -17.49 0.41
C ASP A 83 5.40 -16.52 -0.72
N ASN A 84 4.89 -17.06 -1.83
CA ASN A 84 4.43 -16.30 -3.00
C ASN A 84 2.98 -16.70 -3.33
N PRO A 85 2.03 -16.40 -2.44
CA PRO A 85 0.62 -16.65 -2.72
C PRO A 85 0.14 -15.75 -3.86
N ILE A 86 -0.81 -16.26 -4.65
CA ILE A 86 -1.56 -15.42 -5.58
C ILE A 86 -2.44 -14.49 -4.74
N PHE A 87 -2.30 -13.18 -4.92
CA PHE A 87 -3.07 -12.18 -4.19
C PHE A 87 -4.24 -11.64 -5.01
N ASP A 88 -5.19 -11.02 -4.31
CA ASP A 88 -6.36 -10.38 -4.90
C ASP A 88 -6.01 -8.97 -5.41
N LEU A 89 -6.14 -8.76 -6.72
CA LEU A 89 -5.90 -7.46 -7.36
C LEU A 89 -6.87 -6.37 -6.87
N ASN A 90 -8.06 -6.73 -6.39
CA ASN A 90 -9.01 -5.77 -5.83
C ASN A 90 -8.55 -5.18 -4.49
N LYS A 91 -7.56 -5.80 -3.85
CA LYS A 91 -6.96 -5.35 -2.58
C LYS A 91 -5.54 -4.79 -2.77
N ALA A 92 -5.00 -4.89 -3.98
CA ALA A 92 -3.66 -4.43 -4.31
C ALA A 92 -3.67 -3.00 -4.85
N THR A 93 -2.51 -2.35 -4.76
CA THR A 93 -2.24 -1.07 -5.43
C THR A 93 -1.04 -1.18 -6.34
N VAL A 94 -1.00 -0.38 -7.40
CA VAL A 94 0.09 -0.36 -8.38
C VAL A 94 0.71 1.02 -8.43
N CYS A 95 2.03 1.13 -8.32
CA CYS A 95 2.69 2.41 -8.54
C CYS A 95 2.70 2.75 -10.03
N LYS A 96 2.10 3.90 -10.39
CA LYS A 96 2.02 4.36 -11.79
C LYS A 96 3.41 4.53 -12.43
N THR A 97 4.39 4.99 -11.66
CA THR A 97 5.73 5.33 -12.17
C THR A 97 6.61 4.10 -12.35
N THR A 98 6.64 3.19 -11.36
CA THR A 98 7.54 2.02 -11.41
C THR A 98 6.86 0.77 -11.98
N GLY A 99 5.54 0.66 -11.84
CA GLY A 99 4.77 -0.54 -12.17
C GLY A 99 4.76 -1.58 -11.05
N ARG A 100 5.33 -1.26 -9.89
CA ARG A 100 5.37 -2.16 -8.71
C ARG A 100 4.00 -2.37 -8.12
N ILE A 101 3.65 -3.63 -7.92
CA ILE A 101 2.39 -4.03 -7.30
C ILE A 101 2.63 -4.31 -5.82
N PHE A 102 1.83 -3.67 -4.97
CA PHE A 102 1.81 -3.87 -3.53
C PHE A 102 0.50 -4.59 -3.16
N PRO A 103 0.56 -5.85 -2.70
CA PRO A 103 -0.61 -6.59 -2.23
C PRO A 103 -1.17 -6.02 -0.92
N ASP A 104 -2.48 -6.21 -0.70
CA ASP A 104 -3.18 -5.92 0.57
C ASP A 104 -2.91 -4.52 1.14
N THR A 105 -2.96 -3.51 0.28
CA THR A 105 -2.70 -2.11 0.60
C THR A 105 -3.92 -1.22 0.52
N LEU A 106 -5.04 -1.74 0.02
CA LEU A 106 -6.34 -1.09 0.04
C LEU A 106 -7.04 -1.35 1.38
N GLY A 107 -7.19 -0.30 2.18
CA GLY A 107 -8.00 -0.33 3.40
C GLY A 107 -9.50 -0.35 3.09
N PHE A 108 -10.31 -0.66 4.10
CA PHE A 108 -11.78 -0.73 3.97
C PHE A 108 -12.42 0.57 3.46
N SER A 109 -11.84 1.74 3.79
CA SER A 109 -12.30 3.06 3.33
C SER A 109 -11.86 3.40 1.90
N GLY A 110 -11.14 2.51 1.21
CA GLY A 110 -10.47 2.77 -0.06
C GLY A 110 -9.18 3.59 0.08
N ALA A 111 -8.72 3.83 1.31
CA ALA A 111 -7.44 4.45 1.57
C ALA A 111 -6.29 3.54 1.13
N LYS A 112 -5.32 4.10 0.42
CA LYS A 112 -4.16 3.38 -0.13
C LYS A 112 -2.97 3.58 0.80
N THR A 113 -2.65 2.56 1.60
CA THR A 113 -1.55 2.63 2.57
C THR A 113 -0.43 1.68 2.19
N THR A 114 0.69 2.25 1.73
CA THR A 114 1.94 1.51 1.52
C THR A 114 3.03 2.10 2.40
N ALA A 115 3.78 1.26 3.09
CA ALA A 115 4.95 1.62 3.88
C ALA A 115 6.07 0.62 3.60
N TRP A 116 7.32 0.99 3.88
CA TRP A 116 8.50 0.12 3.72
C TRP A 116 8.40 -1.25 4.41
N SER A 117 7.52 -1.37 5.40
CA SER A 117 7.13 -2.65 5.99
C SER A 117 6.58 -3.67 4.98
N PHE A 118 6.30 -3.30 3.73
CA PHE A 118 5.85 -4.23 2.69
C PHE A 118 6.82 -5.40 2.48
N ILE A 119 8.13 -5.19 2.65
CA ILE A 119 9.14 -6.27 2.56
C ILE A 119 8.86 -7.30 3.66
N ASN A 120 8.66 -6.84 4.89
CA ASN A 120 8.33 -7.67 6.04
C ASN A 120 6.92 -8.27 5.99
N LYS A 121 5.98 -7.63 5.27
CA LYS A 121 4.67 -8.22 5.00
C LYS A 121 4.76 -9.38 4.02
N ALA A 122 5.67 -9.33 3.05
CA ALA A 122 5.88 -10.41 2.09
C ALA A 122 6.55 -11.62 2.76
N HIS A 123 7.57 -11.39 3.57
CA HIS A 123 8.18 -12.41 4.41
C HIS A 123 8.89 -11.74 5.58
N SER A 124 8.66 -12.16 6.83
CA SER A 124 9.24 -11.49 8.00
C SER A 124 10.75 -11.74 8.10
N GLY A 125 11.55 -10.67 8.26
CA GLY A 125 13.01 -10.81 8.36
C GLY A 125 13.76 -9.50 8.61
N ASN A 126 15.08 -9.59 8.65
CA ASN A 126 16.00 -8.46 8.75
C ASN A 126 16.66 -8.20 7.39
N TYR A 127 15.96 -7.43 6.56
CA TYR A 127 16.36 -7.22 5.18
C TYR A 127 17.34 -6.07 5.00
N VAL A 128 18.41 -6.34 4.26
CA VAL A 128 19.37 -5.34 3.79
C VAL A 128 19.44 -5.34 2.27
N SER A 129 19.92 -4.24 1.67
CA SER A 129 20.13 -4.20 0.21
C SER A 129 21.25 -5.17 -0.21
N TRP A 130 21.06 -5.88 -1.33
CA TRP A 130 22.09 -6.76 -1.92
C TRP A 130 23.45 -6.06 -2.10
N GLY A 131 23.45 -4.79 -2.49
CA GLY A 131 24.68 -4.04 -2.77
C GLY A 131 25.53 -3.80 -1.52
N SER A 132 24.89 -3.66 -0.35
CA SER A 132 25.53 -3.47 0.94
C SER A 132 26.27 -4.71 1.47
N LEU A 133 26.03 -5.89 0.88
CA LEU A 133 26.68 -7.12 1.29
C LEU A 133 28.15 -7.16 0.90
N THR A 134 28.97 -7.79 1.75
CA THR A 134 30.37 -8.07 1.44
C THR A 134 30.50 -9.08 0.29
N ASN A 135 31.62 -9.08 -0.42
CA ASN A 135 31.88 -10.06 -1.47
C ASN A 135 31.79 -11.51 -0.96
N THR A 136 32.21 -11.75 0.28
CA THR A 136 32.11 -13.07 0.92
C THR A 136 30.65 -13.51 1.11
N GLU A 137 29.76 -12.61 1.51
CA GLU A 137 28.32 -12.90 1.66
C GLU A 137 27.66 -13.09 0.29
N LYS A 138 27.93 -12.20 -0.67
CA LYS A 138 27.43 -12.32 -2.05
C LYS A 138 27.79 -13.68 -2.65
N ASN A 139 29.04 -14.12 -2.48
CA ASN A 139 29.52 -15.41 -2.95
C ASN A 139 28.78 -16.60 -2.30
N LYS A 140 28.40 -16.51 -1.02
CA LYS A 140 27.58 -17.56 -0.38
C LYS A 140 26.23 -17.72 -1.08
N PHE A 141 25.55 -16.62 -1.37
CA PHE A 141 24.26 -16.67 -2.08
C PHE A 141 24.42 -17.11 -3.53
N LEU A 142 25.43 -16.62 -4.25
CA LEU A 142 25.69 -17.01 -5.64
C LEU A 142 26.02 -18.51 -5.78
N ASN A 143 26.77 -19.08 -4.84
CA ASN A 143 27.10 -20.51 -4.86
C ASN A 143 25.91 -21.39 -4.49
N LEU A 144 25.02 -20.90 -3.62
CA LEU A 144 23.85 -21.68 -3.17
C LEU A 144 22.65 -21.56 -4.11
N LEU A 145 22.51 -20.45 -4.83
CA LEU A 145 21.35 -20.12 -5.67
C LEU A 145 21.73 -19.39 -6.97
N PRO A 146 22.58 -19.98 -7.84
CA PRO A 146 22.97 -19.32 -9.09
C PRO A 146 21.76 -19.04 -9.99
N ASP A 147 20.80 -19.97 -10.05
CA ASP A 147 19.60 -19.83 -10.89
C ASP A 147 18.51 -18.95 -10.26
N SER A 148 18.49 -18.82 -8.93
CA SER A 148 17.40 -18.09 -8.24
C SER A 148 17.63 -16.58 -8.25
N ILE A 149 18.90 -16.16 -8.22
CA ILE A 149 19.31 -14.75 -8.37
C ILE A 149 19.02 -14.21 -9.78
N LYS A 150 18.89 -15.11 -10.76
CA LYS A 150 18.56 -14.76 -12.14
C LYS A 150 17.26 -13.93 -12.20
N ASP A 151 17.30 -12.87 -13.00
CA ASP A 151 16.21 -11.90 -13.21
C ASP A 151 15.97 -10.90 -12.06
N PHE A 152 16.78 -10.89 -11.00
CA PHE A 152 16.83 -9.77 -10.05
C PHE A 152 17.88 -8.74 -10.47
N GLN A 153 17.69 -7.49 -10.05
CA GLN A 153 18.68 -6.43 -10.22
C GLN A 153 19.76 -6.56 -9.14
N ILE A 154 20.95 -7.04 -9.53
CA ILE A 154 22.10 -7.21 -8.64
C ILE A 154 23.26 -6.29 -8.98
N GLU A 155 23.33 -5.84 -10.23
CA GLU A 155 24.45 -5.09 -10.81
C GLU A 155 24.49 -3.66 -10.30
N GLN A 156 23.31 -3.02 -10.23
CA GLN A 156 23.17 -1.63 -9.80
C GLN A 156 22.55 -1.54 -8.41
N SER A 157 22.94 -2.44 -7.50
CA SER A 157 22.41 -2.46 -6.13
C SER A 157 23.04 -1.39 -5.24
N SER A 158 22.25 -0.86 -4.29
CA SER A 158 22.71 0.18 -3.38
C SER A 158 23.66 -0.36 -2.32
N GLU A 159 24.74 0.35 -2.04
CA GLU A 159 25.63 0.09 -0.90
C GLU A 159 24.99 0.46 0.45
N GLU A 160 23.91 1.24 0.42
CA GLU A 160 23.14 1.56 1.62
C GLU A 160 22.40 0.31 2.12
N SER A 161 22.65 -0.04 3.38
CA SER A 161 22.10 -1.24 4.00
C SER A 161 20.60 -1.10 4.22
N ASN A 162 20.12 0.07 4.67
CA ASN A 162 18.71 0.31 4.89
C ASN A 162 17.98 0.62 3.57
N PRO A 163 17.04 -0.25 3.12
CA PRO A 163 16.27 -0.03 1.88
C PRO A 163 15.62 1.35 1.75
N GLU A 164 15.16 1.92 2.86
CA GLU A 164 14.46 3.21 2.89
C GLU A 164 15.38 4.39 2.59
N LYS A 165 16.68 4.25 2.89
CA LYS A 165 17.69 5.31 2.69
C LYS A 165 18.40 5.23 1.34
N ALA A 166 18.10 4.21 0.53
CA ALA A 166 18.68 4.07 -0.80
C ALA A 166 18.38 5.32 -1.65
N SER A 167 19.33 5.75 -2.48
CA SER A 167 19.14 6.95 -3.30
C SER A 167 18.00 6.77 -4.32
N GLU A 168 17.42 7.88 -4.78
CA GLU A 168 16.34 7.87 -5.76
C GLU A 168 16.67 7.06 -7.01
N PHE A 169 17.93 7.13 -7.49
CA PHE A 169 18.40 6.32 -8.60
C PHE A 169 18.15 4.82 -8.37
N HIS A 170 18.56 4.29 -7.22
CA HIS A 170 18.39 2.88 -6.87
C HIS A 170 16.91 2.52 -6.68
N GLN A 171 16.14 3.43 -6.08
CA GLN A 171 14.70 3.25 -5.91
C GLN A 171 13.95 3.25 -7.24
N ALA A 172 14.47 3.90 -8.28
CA ALA A 172 13.87 4.00 -9.62
C ALA A 172 14.18 2.80 -10.54
N LEU A 173 15.12 1.92 -10.16
CA LEU A 173 15.58 0.82 -11.00
C LEU A 173 14.46 -0.16 -11.38
N LYS A 174 14.63 -0.78 -12.54
CA LYS A 174 13.75 -1.82 -13.08
C LYS A 174 14.58 -2.96 -13.70
N PRO A 175 14.53 -4.21 -13.19
CA PRO A 175 13.81 -4.62 -11.99
C PRO A 175 14.20 -3.81 -10.75
N GLY A 176 13.27 -3.66 -9.81
CA GLY A 176 13.51 -3.01 -8.53
C GLY A 176 14.56 -3.73 -7.67
N PRO A 177 14.95 -3.12 -6.54
CA PRO A 177 16.06 -3.63 -5.72
C PRO A 177 15.83 -5.05 -5.18
N LEU A 178 16.93 -5.78 -5.02
CA LEU A 178 16.97 -7.05 -4.30
C LEU A 178 17.33 -6.82 -2.82
N TYR A 179 16.55 -7.45 -1.94
CA TYR A 179 16.74 -7.45 -0.49
C TYR A 179 17.09 -8.83 0.01
N VAL A 180 17.94 -8.89 1.03
CA VAL A 180 18.47 -10.14 1.57
C VAL A 180 18.34 -10.15 3.08
N ASP A 181 17.79 -11.24 3.61
CA ASP A 181 17.97 -11.61 5.02
C ASP A 181 19.11 -12.63 5.10
N LEU A 182 20.22 -12.21 5.71
CA LEU A 182 21.43 -13.03 5.86
C LEU A 182 21.24 -14.18 6.85
N GLU A 183 20.44 -13.98 7.91
CA GLU A 183 20.27 -14.95 8.98
C GLU A 183 19.38 -16.10 8.53
N GLN A 184 18.31 -15.77 7.80
CA GLN A 184 17.34 -16.74 7.30
C GLN A 184 17.72 -17.27 5.91
N GLY A 185 18.64 -16.59 5.21
CA GLY A 185 19.01 -16.93 3.84
C GLY A 185 17.84 -16.74 2.88
N VAL A 186 17.10 -15.65 3.02
CA VAL A 186 15.91 -15.34 2.21
C VAL A 186 16.19 -14.15 1.31
N LEU A 187 15.81 -14.28 0.05
CA LEU A 187 15.86 -13.23 -0.95
C LEU A 187 14.45 -12.70 -1.18
N VAL A 188 14.28 -11.38 -1.13
CA VAL A 188 13.02 -10.70 -1.45
C VAL A 188 13.34 -9.63 -2.47
N GLY A 189 12.85 -9.77 -3.69
CA GLY A 189 13.20 -8.84 -4.76
C GLY A 189 12.08 -8.63 -5.76
N TRP A 190 12.18 -7.55 -6.52
CA TRP A 190 11.24 -7.27 -7.58
C TRP A 190 11.62 -8.04 -8.84
N LYS A 191 10.62 -8.66 -9.48
CA LYS A 191 10.76 -9.23 -10.82
C LYS A 191 9.77 -8.61 -11.77
N CYS A 192 10.24 -8.34 -13.00
CA CYS A 192 9.39 -7.87 -14.08
C CYS A 192 8.48 -9.01 -14.57
N VAL A 193 7.19 -8.73 -14.69
CA VAL A 193 6.24 -9.63 -15.34
C VAL A 193 6.46 -9.53 -16.85
N PRO A 194 6.75 -10.65 -17.57
CA PRO A 194 7.06 -10.64 -19.00
C PRO A 194 5.99 -9.91 -19.83
N GLU A 195 6.43 -9.16 -20.84
CA GLU A 195 5.56 -8.41 -21.77
C GLU A 195 4.66 -7.36 -21.10
N THR A 196 4.97 -6.95 -19.87
CA THR A 196 4.22 -5.90 -19.17
C THR A 196 5.17 -4.89 -18.53
N VAL A 197 4.59 -3.78 -18.08
CA VAL A 197 5.28 -2.80 -17.24
C VAL A 197 5.23 -3.16 -15.76
N LEU A 198 4.67 -4.30 -15.38
CA LEU A 198 4.42 -4.62 -13.98
C LEU A 198 5.63 -5.28 -13.33
N GLU A 199 5.83 -4.98 -12.05
CA GLU A 199 6.79 -5.66 -11.21
C GLU A 199 6.08 -6.26 -10.00
N VAL A 200 6.46 -7.48 -9.65
CA VAL A 200 5.92 -8.18 -8.49
C VAL A 200 7.06 -8.54 -7.55
N LEU A 201 6.77 -8.48 -6.26
CA LEU A 201 7.71 -8.87 -5.22
C LEU A 201 7.71 -10.40 -5.10
N ILE A 202 8.88 -11.01 -5.25
CA ILE A 202 9.07 -12.46 -5.19
C ILE A 202 9.99 -12.79 -4.03
N VAL A 203 9.57 -13.74 -3.21
CA VAL A 203 10.32 -14.31 -2.09
C VAL A 203 10.96 -15.62 -2.53
N GLN A 204 12.24 -15.81 -2.23
CA GLN A 204 12.96 -17.05 -2.49
C GLN A 204 13.79 -17.43 -1.26
N GLN A 205 13.52 -18.61 -0.71
CA GLN A 205 14.28 -19.14 0.42
C GLN A 205 15.43 -20.02 -0.07
N THR A 206 16.59 -19.89 0.58
CA THR A 206 17.64 -20.91 0.48
C THR A 206 17.29 -22.07 1.41
N LYS A 207 17.09 -23.29 0.87
CA LYS A 207 16.83 -24.47 1.72
C LYS A 207 18.00 -24.85 2.63
N ASN A 208 19.19 -24.29 2.39
CA ASN A 208 20.46 -24.74 2.96
C ASN A 208 21.19 -23.73 3.88
N LEU A 209 20.66 -22.51 4.12
CA LEU A 209 21.24 -21.55 5.09
C LEU A 209 20.51 -21.52 6.42
N LYS A 210 19.94 -22.63 6.89
CA LYS A 210 19.67 -22.74 8.34
C LYS A 210 21.03 -22.76 9.03
N VAL A 211 21.55 -21.57 9.34
CA VAL A 211 22.71 -21.38 10.20
C VAL A 211 22.30 -22.00 11.52
N ASN A 212 22.80 -23.21 11.81
CA ASN A 212 22.73 -23.76 13.15
C ASN A 212 23.41 -22.73 14.06
N LYS A 213 22.60 -22.11 14.93
CA LYS A 213 23.12 -21.35 16.07
C LYS A 213 23.88 -22.27 17.02
#